data_AF-A0A852A3V5-F1
#
_entry.id   AF-A0A852A3V5-F1
#
_cell.length_a   1.000
_cell.length_b   1.000
_cell.length_c   1.000
_cell.angle_alpha   90.00
_cell.angle_beta   90.00
_cell.angle_gamma   90.00
#
_symmetry.space_group_name_H-M   'P 1'
#
loop_
_entity.id
_entity.type
_entity.pdbx_description
1 polymer ?
#
loop_
_entity_poly.entity_id
_entity_poly.type
_entity_poly.pdbx_seq_one_letter_code
_entity_poly.pdbx_strand_id
1 'polypeptide(L)'
;MEAVLGQVEQLPALLAVSRSALVRDWDSLTLDRALEWARYFQHLYDRFRARPQLREALGRRLRRSQPYPLLGFPALGRCPQLLGLALLENRALPPAACRRLLRSLLPPPGAGPLPDPRGLELLARRKAAARLLALPRRAPGPEPQLQAEARLLLSRLRQEGQEAVGQLCGALEGQEAAGQLRRLCGALELLPQPRAFGVVVAALALLKQGRGAEQAGDGDGDGDGSSSPGEYQESAEGDECTAGLLLSWLLGNQERFSAFCLCVPCSHLAFLAGHYSQLCSSYLDLLTGWGRQLHYDPLQGRWVKSCLDQAELSWEELRERFICLCQGSTALKEQTQAALELLRTQDGDFRVRGLSVWTDLLMEVGSSCVDTKATGK
;
A
#
# COMPACT_ATOMS: atom_id res chain seq x y z
N MET A 1 -40.51 -25.73 16.23
CA MET A 1 -40.73 -24.89 15.03
C MET A 1 -40.53 -23.41 15.30
N GLU A 2 -41.03 -22.88 16.43
CA GLU A 2 -40.82 -21.48 16.82
C GLU A 2 -39.34 -21.05 16.86
N ALA A 3 -38.44 -21.88 17.39
CA ALA A 3 -37.01 -21.57 17.42
C ALA A 3 -36.40 -21.34 16.02
N VAL A 4 -36.83 -22.11 15.01
CA VAL A 4 -36.38 -21.95 13.61
C VAL A 4 -36.93 -20.66 13.01
N LEU A 5 -38.16 -20.27 13.38
CA LEU A 5 -38.75 -19.01 12.93
C LEU A 5 -38.01 -17.81 13.54
N GLY A 6 -37.67 -17.86 14.83
CA GLY A 6 -36.89 -16.82 15.50
C GLY A 6 -35.47 -16.66 14.93
N GLN A 7 -34.83 -17.75 14.53
CA GLN A 7 -33.52 -17.71 13.85
C GLN A 7 -33.59 -17.07 12.47
N VAL A 8 -34.68 -17.28 11.73
CA VAL A 8 -34.90 -16.72 10.39
C VAL A 8 -35.20 -15.22 10.46
N GLU A 9 -35.81 -14.74 11.55
CA GLU A 9 -35.99 -13.30 11.81
C GLU A 9 -34.66 -12.54 11.98
N GLN A 10 -33.55 -13.22 12.32
CA GLN A 10 -32.23 -12.61 12.49
C GLN A 10 -31.46 -12.38 11.17
N LEU A 11 -31.89 -12.99 10.06
CA LEU A 11 -31.20 -12.88 8.78
C LEU A 11 -31.07 -11.42 8.28
N PRO A 12 -32.13 -10.59 8.28
CA PRO A 12 -32.01 -9.19 7.86
C PRO A 12 -31.04 -8.39 8.73
N ALA A 13 -31.01 -8.66 10.04
CA ALA A 13 -30.06 -8.05 10.96
C ALA A 13 -28.62 -8.46 10.62
N LEU A 14 -28.36 -9.74 10.34
CA LEU A 14 -27.03 -10.22 9.91
C LEU A 14 -26.56 -9.55 8.60
N LEU A 15 -27.47 -9.36 7.64
CA LEU A 15 -27.17 -8.66 6.39
C LEU A 15 -27.00 -7.15 6.58
N ALA A 16 -27.71 -6.53 7.52
CA ALA A 16 -27.51 -5.14 7.87
C ALA A 16 -26.15 -4.91 8.55
N VAL A 17 -25.79 -5.77 9.51
CA VAL A 17 -24.48 -5.70 10.19
C VAL A 17 -23.34 -5.90 9.19
N SER A 18 -23.45 -6.86 8.26
CA SER A 18 -22.41 -7.11 7.26
C SER A 18 -22.18 -5.95 6.27
N ARG A 19 -23.14 -5.01 6.16
CA ARG A 19 -23.03 -3.77 5.37
C ARG A 19 -22.63 -2.55 6.19
N SER A 20 -22.47 -2.69 7.50
CA SER A 20 -22.21 -1.59 8.43
C SER A 20 -20.72 -1.47 8.81
N ALA A 21 -20.35 -0.37 9.46
CA ALA A 21 -18.99 -0.17 9.98
C ALA A 21 -18.59 -1.17 11.10
N LEU A 22 -19.57 -1.85 11.71
CA LEU A 22 -19.33 -2.84 12.79
C LEU A 22 -18.51 -4.05 12.35
N VAL A 23 -18.40 -4.27 11.04
CA VAL A 23 -17.54 -5.32 10.47
C VAL A 23 -16.05 -5.06 10.73
N ARG A 24 -15.66 -3.81 11.07
CA ARG A 24 -14.28 -3.45 11.42
C ARG A 24 -13.73 -4.26 12.59
N ASP A 25 -14.59 -4.62 13.54
CA ASP A 25 -14.20 -5.34 14.75
C ASP A 25 -14.37 -6.87 14.61
N TRP A 26 -14.70 -7.36 13.40
CA TRP A 26 -14.89 -8.78 13.17
C TRP A 26 -13.55 -9.51 13.14
N ASP A 27 -13.39 -10.44 14.08
CA ASP A 27 -12.32 -11.41 14.07
C ASP A 27 -12.63 -12.57 13.11
N SER A 28 -11.62 -13.42 12.88
CA SER A 28 -11.75 -14.54 11.93
C SER A 28 -12.81 -15.57 12.33
N LEU A 29 -13.06 -15.72 13.65
CA LEU A 29 -14.06 -16.64 14.19
C LEU A 29 -15.48 -16.09 14.03
N THR A 30 -15.69 -14.79 14.24
CA THR A 30 -16.99 -14.15 13.99
C THR A 30 -17.37 -14.22 12.52
N LEU A 31 -16.40 -14.04 11.61
CA LEU A 31 -16.61 -14.21 10.18
C LEU A 31 -17.03 -15.64 9.82
N ASP A 32 -16.31 -16.64 10.32
CA ASP A 32 -16.62 -18.05 10.04
C ASP A 32 -18.01 -18.41 10.55
N ARG A 33 -18.35 -17.97 11.77
CA ARG A 33 -19.69 -18.13 12.34
C ARG A 33 -20.75 -17.51 11.44
N ALA A 34 -20.53 -16.29 10.94
CA ALA A 34 -21.47 -15.64 10.02
C ALA A 34 -21.66 -16.43 8.70
N LEU A 35 -20.58 -17.02 8.15
CA LEU A 35 -20.64 -17.88 6.97
C LEU A 35 -21.37 -19.21 7.25
N GLU A 36 -21.18 -19.79 8.43
CA GLU A 36 -21.93 -20.97 8.88
C GLU A 36 -23.42 -20.69 9.04
N TRP A 37 -23.79 -19.53 9.59
CA TRP A 37 -25.17 -19.06 9.62
C TRP A 37 -25.77 -18.97 8.22
N ALA A 38 -25.01 -18.46 7.25
CA ALA A 38 -25.47 -18.39 5.87
C ALA A 38 -25.70 -19.79 5.26
N ARG A 39 -24.82 -20.76 5.54
CA ARG A 39 -25.00 -22.17 5.13
C ARG A 39 -26.19 -22.83 5.84
N TYR A 40 -26.41 -22.50 7.11
CA TYR A 40 -27.57 -22.96 7.85
C TYR A 40 -28.89 -22.48 7.21
N PHE A 41 -28.96 -21.20 6.81
CA PHE A 41 -30.14 -20.69 6.10
C PHE A 41 -30.35 -21.35 4.72
N GLN A 42 -29.27 -21.65 4.00
CA GLN A 42 -29.35 -22.42 2.76
C GLN A 42 -29.87 -23.84 3.02
N HIS A 43 -29.38 -24.51 4.06
CA HIS A 43 -29.86 -25.84 4.45
C HIS A 43 -31.35 -25.83 4.83
N LEU A 44 -31.81 -24.80 5.56
CA LEU A 44 -33.23 -24.63 5.86
C LEU A 44 -34.06 -24.43 4.59
N TYR A 45 -33.57 -23.65 3.63
CA TYR A 45 -34.23 -23.51 2.34
C TYR A 45 -34.38 -24.85 1.62
N ASP A 46 -33.30 -25.62 1.49
CA ASP A 46 -33.32 -26.91 0.80
C ASP A 46 -34.24 -27.92 1.48
N ARG A 47 -34.29 -27.90 2.82
CA ARG A 47 -35.18 -28.77 3.61
C ARG A 47 -36.66 -28.40 3.45
N PHE A 48 -36.99 -27.12 3.35
CA PHE A 48 -38.37 -26.63 3.37
C PHE A 48 -38.92 -26.22 1.99
N ARG A 49 -38.11 -26.22 0.92
CA ARG A 49 -38.54 -25.84 -0.43
C ARG A 49 -39.70 -26.68 -0.98
N ALA A 50 -39.78 -27.94 -0.59
CA ALA A 50 -40.83 -28.87 -1.01
C ALA A 50 -42.12 -28.77 -0.16
N ARG A 51 -42.16 -27.91 0.88
CA ARG A 51 -43.27 -27.83 1.84
C ARG A 51 -43.93 -26.43 1.78
N PRO A 52 -45.06 -26.26 1.06
CA PRO A 52 -45.63 -24.94 0.77
C PRO A 52 -46.10 -24.17 2.01
N GLN A 53 -46.70 -24.84 2.99
CA GLN A 53 -47.18 -24.21 4.22
C GLN A 53 -46.02 -23.62 5.06
N LEU A 54 -44.91 -24.36 5.17
CA LEU A 54 -43.72 -23.92 5.90
C LEU A 54 -42.96 -22.82 5.16
N ARG A 55 -42.91 -22.91 3.83
CA ARG A 55 -42.36 -21.86 2.96
C ARG A 55 -43.05 -20.53 3.21
N GLU A 56 -44.37 -20.52 3.25
CA GLU A 56 -45.15 -19.31 3.51
C GLU A 56 -44.97 -18.79 4.92
N ALA A 57 -44.94 -19.67 5.93
CA ALA A 57 -44.73 -19.27 7.32
C ALA A 57 -43.36 -18.57 7.49
N LEU A 58 -42.30 -19.17 6.93
CA LEU A 58 -40.95 -18.61 6.92
C LEU A 58 -40.88 -17.29 6.15
N GLY A 59 -41.47 -17.24 4.94
CA GLY A 59 -41.51 -16.02 4.14
C GLY A 59 -42.34 -14.89 4.76
N ARG A 60 -43.42 -15.20 5.49
CA ARG A 60 -44.21 -14.21 6.25
C ARG A 60 -43.42 -13.66 7.43
N ARG A 61 -42.72 -14.52 8.18
CA ARG A 61 -41.86 -14.12 9.31
C ARG A 61 -40.70 -13.24 8.85
N LEU A 62 -40.01 -13.64 7.78
CA LEU A 62 -38.91 -12.85 7.21
C LEU A 62 -39.35 -11.46 6.75
N ARG A 63 -40.55 -11.33 6.19
CA ARG A 63 -41.10 -10.03 5.75
C ARG A 63 -41.50 -9.14 6.92
N ARG A 64 -41.93 -9.71 8.06
CA ARG A 64 -42.27 -8.95 9.26
C ARG A 64 -41.05 -8.38 9.97
N SER A 65 -39.90 -9.06 9.89
CA SER A 65 -38.67 -8.60 10.53
C SER A 65 -37.91 -7.53 9.72
N GLN A 66 -38.48 -7.05 8.61
CA GLN A 66 -37.88 -6.02 7.76
C GLN A 66 -38.75 -4.77 7.70
N PRO A 67 -38.15 -3.55 7.79
CA PRO A 67 -38.88 -2.31 7.56
C PRO A 67 -39.34 -2.17 6.10
N TYR A 68 -38.63 -2.80 5.15
CA TYR A 68 -39.01 -2.93 3.74
C TYR A 68 -38.81 -4.39 3.30
N PRO A 69 -39.82 -5.09 2.76
CA PRO A 69 -39.76 -6.53 2.49
C PRO A 69 -38.92 -6.85 1.23
N LEU A 70 -37.60 -6.69 1.35
CA LEU A 70 -36.63 -6.94 0.28
C LEU A 70 -36.20 -8.40 0.22
N LEU A 71 -36.14 -9.08 1.36
CA LEU A 71 -35.80 -10.49 1.44
C LEU A 71 -37.09 -11.32 1.50
N GLY A 72 -37.16 -12.36 0.67
CA GLY A 72 -38.22 -13.37 0.67
C GLY A 72 -37.65 -14.76 0.92
N PHE A 73 -38.52 -15.78 0.96
CA PHE A 73 -38.08 -17.18 1.14
C PHE A 73 -36.95 -17.63 0.17
N PRO A 74 -36.94 -17.24 -1.13
CA PRO A 74 -35.84 -17.60 -2.03
C PRO A 74 -34.48 -17.01 -1.64
N ALA A 75 -34.44 -15.97 -0.79
CA ALA A 75 -33.19 -15.39 -0.30
C ALA A 75 -32.45 -16.32 0.66
N LEU A 76 -33.17 -17.21 1.36
CA LEU A 76 -32.58 -18.21 2.27
C LEU A 76 -31.63 -19.15 1.51
N GLY A 77 -32.05 -19.63 0.33
CA GLY A 77 -31.22 -20.48 -0.53
C GLY A 77 -30.02 -19.77 -1.15
N ARG A 78 -29.98 -18.43 -1.09
CA ARG A 78 -28.92 -17.57 -1.65
C ARG A 78 -28.11 -16.84 -0.57
N CYS A 79 -28.31 -17.19 0.70
CA CYS A 79 -27.71 -16.49 1.83
C CYS A 79 -26.18 -16.44 1.79
N PRO A 80 -25.45 -17.53 1.50
CA PRO A 80 -23.99 -17.48 1.44
C PRO A 80 -23.47 -16.48 0.41
N GLN A 81 -24.14 -16.41 -0.75
CA GLN A 81 -23.75 -15.50 -1.83
C GLN A 81 -24.12 -14.05 -1.48
N LEU A 82 -25.28 -13.80 -0.88
CA LEU A 82 -25.71 -12.47 -0.46
C LEU A 82 -24.82 -11.91 0.65
N LEU A 83 -24.47 -12.74 1.65
CA LEU A 83 -23.57 -12.36 2.73
C LEU A 83 -22.15 -12.13 2.21
N GLY A 84 -21.64 -13.02 1.35
CA GLY A 84 -20.33 -12.87 0.72
C GLY A 84 -20.23 -11.58 -0.09
N LEU A 85 -21.25 -11.24 -0.87
CA LEU A 85 -21.29 -9.98 -1.63
C LEU A 85 -21.36 -8.75 -0.73
N ALA A 86 -22.21 -8.77 0.30
CA ALA A 86 -22.32 -7.67 1.26
C ALA A 86 -20.99 -7.39 1.97
N LEU A 87 -20.28 -8.44 2.38
CA LEU A 87 -18.97 -8.30 3.02
C LEU A 87 -17.89 -7.82 2.05
N LEU A 88 -17.89 -8.29 0.79
CA LEU A 88 -16.94 -7.83 -0.24
C LEU A 88 -17.19 -6.38 -0.69
N GLU A 89 -18.41 -5.87 -0.52
CA GLU A 89 -18.77 -4.46 -0.76
C GLU A 89 -18.35 -3.55 0.38
N ASN A 90 -18.26 -4.09 1.59
CA ASN A 90 -17.98 -3.32 2.78
C ASN A 90 -16.50 -2.93 2.87
N ARG A 91 -16.22 -1.62 2.87
CA ARG A 91 -14.84 -1.08 3.02
C ARG A 91 -14.30 -1.22 4.44
N ALA A 92 -15.16 -1.45 5.44
CA ALA A 92 -14.75 -1.64 6.82
C ALA A 92 -14.24 -3.05 7.12
N LEU A 93 -14.30 -4.00 6.16
CA LEU A 93 -13.85 -5.37 6.38
C LEU A 93 -12.32 -5.44 6.58
N PRO A 94 -11.84 -5.97 7.72
CA PRO A 94 -10.41 -6.07 8.00
C PRO A 94 -9.66 -6.92 6.94
N PRO A 95 -8.40 -6.59 6.60
CA PRO A 95 -7.66 -7.30 5.56
C PRO A 95 -7.50 -8.81 5.82
N ALA A 96 -7.36 -9.21 7.09
CA ALA A 96 -7.27 -10.62 7.47
C ALA A 96 -8.58 -11.37 7.25
N ALA A 97 -9.71 -10.77 7.66
CA ALA A 97 -11.05 -11.30 7.43
C ALA A 97 -11.39 -11.34 5.93
N CYS A 98 -11.01 -10.31 5.16
CA CYS A 98 -11.15 -10.27 3.70
C CYS A 98 -10.39 -11.43 3.04
N ARG A 99 -9.11 -11.66 3.38
CA ARG A 99 -8.34 -12.81 2.84
C ARG A 99 -8.99 -14.15 3.14
N ARG A 100 -9.55 -14.34 4.34
CA ARG A 100 -10.27 -15.56 4.74
C ARG A 100 -11.57 -15.73 3.97
N LEU A 101 -12.35 -14.66 3.81
CA LEU A 101 -13.56 -14.63 2.99
C LEU A 101 -13.26 -15.02 1.54
N LEU A 102 -12.19 -14.45 0.95
CA LEU A 102 -11.76 -14.76 -0.41
C LEU A 102 -11.41 -16.25 -0.58
N ARG A 103 -10.72 -16.86 0.41
CA ARG A 103 -10.45 -18.30 0.42
C ARG A 103 -11.71 -19.16 0.55
N SER A 104 -12.75 -18.66 1.21
CA SER A 104 -14.02 -19.39 1.36
C SER A 104 -14.92 -19.33 0.11
N LEU A 105 -14.79 -18.27 -0.69
CA LEU A 105 -15.59 -18.03 -1.90
C LEU A 105 -14.92 -18.57 -3.17
N LEU A 106 -13.60 -18.72 -3.16
CA LEU A 106 -12.82 -19.26 -4.26
C LEU A 106 -12.57 -20.76 -4.04
N PRO A 107 -12.75 -21.60 -5.08
CA PRO A 107 -12.41 -23.00 -4.98
C PRO A 107 -10.90 -23.19 -4.75
N PRO A 108 -10.48 -24.18 -3.94
CA PRO A 108 -9.07 -24.49 -3.78
C PRO A 108 -8.48 -24.98 -5.11
N PRO A 109 -7.20 -24.67 -5.39
CA PRO A 109 -6.53 -25.14 -6.59
C PRO A 109 -6.52 -26.68 -6.59
N GLY A 110 -7.14 -27.29 -7.60
CA GLY A 110 -7.25 -28.76 -7.73
C GLY A 110 -8.60 -29.37 -7.36
N ALA A 111 -9.59 -28.58 -6.92
CA ALA A 111 -10.97 -29.09 -6.86
C ALA A 111 -11.48 -29.37 -8.28
N GLY A 112 -11.88 -30.62 -8.54
CA GLY A 112 -12.46 -31.03 -9.83
C GLY A 112 -13.67 -30.19 -10.24
N PRO A 113 -14.20 -30.38 -11.46
CA PRO A 113 -15.23 -29.51 -12.04
C PRO A 113 -16.48 -29.48 -11.15
N LEU A 114 -16.59 -28.42 -10.35
CA LEU A 114 -17.79 -28.11 -9.58
C LEU A 114 -18.93 -27.76 -10.57
N PRO A 115 -20.20 -28.03 -10.24
CA PRO A 115 -21.33 -27.58 -11.05
C PRO A 115 -21.21 -26.08 -11.35
N ASP A 116 -21.55 -25.69 -12.59
CA ASP A 116 -21.42 -24.30 -13.03
C ASP A 116 -22.07 -23.32 -12.03
N PRO A 117 -21.30 -22.38 -11.46
CA PRO A 117 -21.82 -21.45 -10.47
C PRO A 117 -22.86 -20.54 -11.12
N ARG A 118 -24.09 -20.54 -10.60
CA ARG A 118 -25.21 -19.76 -11.18
C ARG A 118 -25.25 -18.34 -10.62
N GLY A 119 -25.25 -17.35 -11.51
CA GLY A 119 -25.63 -15.95 -11.25
C GLY A 119 -24.86 -15.24 -10.12
N LEU A 120 -25.41 -15.26 -8.91
CA LEU A 120 -24.84 -14.59 -7.73
C LEU A 120 -23.54 -15.23 -7.24
N GLU A 121 -23.39 -16.54 -7.41
CA GLU A 121 -22.16 -17.23 -7.04
C GLU A 121 -21.01 -16.84 -7.98
N LEU A 122 -21.29 -16.78 -9.29
CA LEU A 122 -20.35 -16.28 -10.28
C LEU A 122 -19.98 -14.80 -10.01
N LEU A 123 -20.95 -13.98 -9.61
CA LEU A 123 -20.71 -12.58 -9.28
C LEU A 123 -19.87 -12.42 -8.01
N ALA A 124 -20.15 -13.21 -6.97
CA ALA A 124 -19.33 -13.24 -5.75
C ALA A 124 -17.90 -13.68 -6.05
N ARG A 125 -17.72 -14.72 -6.89
CA ARG A 125 -16.40 -15.19 -7.34
C ARG A 125 -15.67 -14.14 -8.19
N ARG A 126 -16.34 -13.50 -9.14
CA ARG A 126 -15.74 -12.43 -9.98
C ARG A 126 -15.34 -11.23 -9.12
N LYS A 127 -16.16 -10.85 -8.14
CA LYS A 127 -15.85 -9.76 -7.21
C LYS A 127 -14.70 -10.12 -6.27
N ALA A 128 -14.66 -11.36 -5.78
CA ALA A 128 -13.54 -11.89 -5.01
C ALA A 128 -12.24 -11.87 -5.83
N ALA A 129 -12.28 -12.35 -7.08
CA ALA A 129 -11.15 -12.32 -7.99
C ALA A 129 -10.70 -10.88 -8.30
N ALA A 130 -11.63 -9.95 -8.57
CA ALA A 130 -11.32 -8.54 -8.78
C ALA A 130 -10.66 -7.92 -7.55
N ARG A 131 -11.10 -8.26 -6.33
CA ARG A 131 -10.46 -7.81 -5.07
C ARG A 131 -9.07 -8.42 -4.87
N LEU A 132 -8.84 -9.67 -5.27
CA LEU A 132 -7.50 -10.27 -5.26
C LEU A 132 -6.56 -9.64 -6.28
N LEU A 133 -7.07 -9.27 -7.45
CA LEU A 133 -6.30 -8.59 -8.50
C LEU A 133 -6.03 -7.12 -8.13
N ALA A 134 -6.95 -6.48 -7.40
CA ALA A 134 -6.79 -5.13 -6.86
C ALA A 134 -5.98 -5.08 -5.55
N LEU A 135 -5.76 -6.23 -4.89
CA LEU A 135 -4.80 -6.29 -3.79
C LEU A 135 -3.41 -6.09 -4.39
N PRO A 136 -2.60 -5.15 -3.88
CA PRO A 136 -1.23 -4.97 -4.36
C PRO A 136 -0.51 -6.31 -4.21
N ARG A 137 -0.18 -6.95 -5.34
CA ARG A 137 0.74 -8.09 -5.36
C ARG A 137 2.01 -7.60 -4.71
N ARG A 138 2.44 -8.32 -3.67
CA ARG A 138 3.64 -8.05 -2.88
C ARG A 138 4.87 -8.25 -3.77
N ALA A 139 5.14 -7.26 -4.60
CA ALA A 139 6.42 -6.93 -5.17
C ALA A 139 6.55 -5.40 -5.00
N PRO A 140 7.68 -4.88 -4.49
CA PRO A 140 7.95 -3.45 -4.49
C PRO A 140 8.23 -3.03 -5.95
N GLY A 141 7.16 -2.90 -6.72
CA GLY A 141 7.18 -2.53 -8.12
C GLY A 141 6.07 -1.53 -8.37
N PRO A 142 6.34 -0.40 -9.07
CA PRO A 142 5.29 0.50 -9.49
C PRO A 142 4.25 -0.24 -10.34
N GLU A 143 3.02 0.25 -10.38
CA GLU A 143 1.97 -0.27 -11.25
C GLU A 143 2.49 -0.41 -12.70
N PRO A 144 2.17 -1.48 -13.45
CA PRO A 144 2.75 -1.73 -14.78
C PRO A 144 2.56 -0.56 -15.75
N GLN A 145 1.46 0.19 -15.58
CA GLN A 145 1.23 1.43 -16.31
C GLN A 145 2.20 2.54 -15.92
N LEU A 146 2.43 2.76 -14.61
CA LEU A 146 3.41 3.73 -14.12
C LEU A 146 4.84 3.35 -14.55
N GLN A 147 5.16 2.06 -14.62
CA GLN A 147 6.45 1.59 -15.15
C GLN A 147 6.61 1.91 -16.64
N ALA A 148 5.56 1.71 -17.45
CA ALA A 148 5.60 2.06 -18.86
C ALA A 148 5.76 3.58 -19.07
N GLU A 149 4.98 4.38 -18.33
CA GLU A 149 5.07 5.84 -18.34
C GLU A 149 6.47 6.33 -17.89
N ALA A 150 7.03 5.71 -16.85
CA ALA A 150 8.38 5.99 -16.39
C ALA A 150 9.44 5.64 -17.43
N ARG A 151 9.32 4.50 -18.13
CA ARG A 151 10.25 4.13 -19.21
C ARG A 151 10.20 5.13 -20.36
N LEU A 152 9.01 5.61 -20.74
CA LEU A 152 8.85 6.63 -21.77
C LEU A 152 9.47 7.97 -21.34
N LEU A 153 9.29 8.36 -20.08
CA LEU A 153 9.92 9.55 -19.51
C LEU A 153 11.44 9.42 -19.55
N LEU A 154 11.99 8.30 -19.10
CA LEU A 154 13.43 8.04 -19.10
C LEU A 154 14.00 8.00 -20.52
N SER A 155 13.33 7.34 -21.47
CA SER A 155 13.78 7.32 -22.87
C SER A 155 13.80 8.72 -23.47
N ARG A 156 12.81 9.55 -23.13
CA ARG A 156 12.75 10.93 -23.62
C ARG A 156 13.88 11.78 -23.04
N LEU A 157 14.18 11.61 -21.74
CA LEU A 157 15.28 12.32 -21.08
C LEU A 157 16.64 11.94 -21.63
N ARG A 158 16.88 10.64 -21.85
CA ARG A 158 18.13 10.15 -22.45
C ARG A 158 18.31 10.65 -23.88
N GLN A 159 17.26 10.61 -24.70
CA GLN A 159 17.30 11.12 -26.07
C GLN A 159 17.62 12.62 -26.11
N GLU A 160 16.97 13.43 -25.26
CA GLU A 160 17.24 14.88 -25.20
C GLU A 160 18.62 15.22 -24.60
N GLY A 161 19.16 14.34 -23.75
CA GLY A 161 20.55 14.43 -23.29
C GLY A 161 21.56 14.16 -24.40
N GLN A 162 21.33 13.13 -25.20
CA GLN A 162 22.22 12.76 -26.32
C GLN A 162 22.19 13.78 -27.47
N GLU A 163 21.02 14.35 -27.78
CA GLU A 163 20.88 15.41 -28.79
C GLU A 163 21.60 16.71 -28.36
N ALA A 164 21.71 16.99 -27.05
CA ALA A 164 22.47 18.12 -26.52
C ALA A 164 23.99 17.88 -26.58
N VAL A 165 24.44 16.67 -26.20
CA VAL A 165 25.87 16.27 -26.24
C VAL A 165 26.40 16.26 -27.68
N GLY A 166 25.58 15.89 -28.67
CA GLY A 166 25.96 15.93 -30.09
C GLY A 166 26.10 17.34 -30.69
N GLN A 167 25.60 18.39 -30.02
CA GLN A 167 25.59 19.76 -30.57
C GLN A 167 26.67 20.68 -29.97
N LEU A 168 27.31 20.32 -28.85
CA LEU A 168 28.17 21.26 -28.11
C LEU A 168 29.46 20.63 -27.59
N CYS A 169 30.43 20.43 -28.49
CA CYS A 169 31.86 20.39 -28.15
C CYS A 169 32.40 21.76 -27.62
N GLY A 170 31.59 22.56 -26.93
CA GLY A 170 32.03 23.87 -26.47
C GLY A 170 30.98 24.62 -25.66
N ALA A 171 31.15 24.54 -24.33
CA ALA A 171 30.69 25.50 -23.33
C ALA A 171 29.17 25.76 -23.27
N LEU A 172 28.48 25.12 -22.31
CA LEU A 172 27.50 25.73 -21.37
C LEU A 172 26.69 24.66 -20.61
N GLU A 173 27.36 23.84 -19.78
CA GLU A 173 26.73 22.77 -18.97
C GLU A 173 25.56 23.27 -18.08
N GLY A 174 25.59 24.54 -17.66
CA GLY A 174 24.55 25.12 -16.79
C GLY A 174 23.25 25.54 -17.50
N GLN A 175 23.28 25.86 -18.80
CA GLN A 175 22.11 26.34 -19.54
C GLN A 175 21.25 25.18 -20.09
N GLU A 176 21.87 24.03 -20.34
CA GLU A 176 21.24 22.82 -20.88
C GLU A 176 20.41 22.08 -19.82
N ALA A 177 20.96 21.90 -18.61
CA ALA A 177 20.23 21.31 -17.48
C ALA A 177 18.97 22.13 -17.15
N ALA A 178 19.04 23.46 -17.25
CA ALA A 178 17.89 24.35 -17.05
C ALA A 178 16.82 24.18 -18.14
N GLY A 179 17.21 23.92 -19.40
CA GLY A 179 16.30 23.66 -20.51
C GLY A 179 15.57 22.32 -20.38
N GLN A 180 16.29 21.26 -19.99
CA GLN A 180 15.73 19.93 -19.73
C GLN A 180 14.81 19.93 -18.50
N LEU A 181 15.21 20.60 -17.41
CA LEU A 181 14.36 20.79 -16.24
C LEU A 181 13.07 21.53 -16.57
N ARG A 182 13.11 22.57 -17.42
CA ARG A 182 11.92 23.31 -17.82
C ARG A 182 10.92 22.45 -18.60
N ARG A 183 11.40 21.54 -19.46
CA ARG A 183 10.55 20.60 -20.20
C ARG A 183 9.98 19.51 -19.30
N LEU A 184 10.80 18.97 -18.39
CA LEU A 184 10.36 18.05 -17.34
C LEU A 184 9.26 18.66 -16.47
N CYS A 185 9.46 19.90 -16.01
CA CYS A 185 8.45 20.68 -15.31
C CYS A 185 7.16 20.71 -16.13
N GLY A 186 7.24 21.11 -17.41
CA GLY A 186 6.05 21.18 -18.27
C GLY A 186 5.30 19.86 -18.41
N ALA A 187 6.00 18.74 -18.65
CA ALA A 187 5.35 17.43 -18.82
C ALA A 187 4.75 16.90 -17.51
N LEU A 188 5.44 17.06 -16.37
CA LEU A 188 4.97 16.59 -15.07
C LEU A 188 3.90 17.49 -14.46
N GLU A 189 3.91 18.80 -14.75
CA GLU A 189 2.91 19.76 -14.29
C GLU A 189 1.55 19.62 -15.01
N LEU A 190 1.54 19.05 -16.22
CA LEU A 190 0.30 18.73 -16.94
C LEU A 190 -0.41 17.49 -16.39
N LEU A 191 0.28 16.67 -15.59
CA LEU A 191 -0.29 15.48 -14.97
C LEU A 191 -0.89 15.81 -13.59
N PRO A 192 -1.97 15.13 -13.18
CA PRO A 192 -2.40 15.19 -11.79
C PRO A 192 -1.26 14.80 -10.85
N GLN A 193 -0.98 15.63 -9.84
CA GLN A 193 0.16 15.46 -8.91
C GLN A 193 0.38 14.03 -8.38
N PRO A 194 -0.63 13.29 -7.87
CA PRO A 194 -0.39 11.94 -7.36
C PRO A 194 0.13 10.98 -8.45
N ARG A 195 -0.27 11.19 -9.70
CA ARG A 195 0.22 10.40 -10.84
C ARG A 195 1.63 10.80 -11.23
N ALA A 196 1.92 12.11 -11.28
CA ALA A 196 3.26 12.62 -11.54
C ALA A 196 4.28 12.04 -10.53
N PHE A 197 3.94 12.04 -9.24
CA PHE A 197 4.78 11.44 -8.20
C PHE A 197 4.96 9.93 -8.40
N GLY A 198 3.90 9.19 -8.74
CA GLY A 198 4.00 7.77 -9.05
C GLY A 198 4.94 7.45 -10.21
N VAL A 199 4.91 8.26 -11.27
CA VAL A 199 5.82 8.13 -12.43
C VAL A 199 7.27 8.44 -12.03
N VAL A 200 7.51 9.48 -11.22
CA VAL A 200 8.86 9.82 -10.75
C VAL A 200 9.44 8.75 -9.83
N VAL A 201 8.65 8.20 -8.89
CA VAL A 201 9.06 7.07 -8.04
C VAL A 201 9.46 5.88 -8.92
N ALA A 202 8.63 5.56 -9.91
CA ALA A 202 8.88 4.46 -10.83
C ALA A 202 10.16 4.68 -11.66
N ALA A 203 10.38 5.89 -12.17
CA ALA A 203 11.55 6.24 -12.95
C ALA A 203 12.84 6.12 -12.12
N LEU A 204 12.86 6.69 -10.93
CA LEU A 204 14.01 6.59 -10.01
C LEU A 204 14.27 5.13 -9.59
N ALA A 205 13.23 4.34 -9.37
CA ALA A 205 13.39 2.92 -9.05
C ALA A 205 14.00 2.11 -10.22
N LEU A 206 13.57 2.38 -11.44
CA LEU A 206 14.09 1.71 -12.64
C LEU A 206 15.58 2.03 -12.87
N LEU A 207 15.99 3.29 -12.67
CA LEU A 207 17.39 3.71 -12.79
C LEU A 207 18.32 2.99 -11.80
N LYS A 208 17.81 2.54 -10.64
CA LYS A 208 18.60 1.75 -9.67
C LYS A 208 18.52 0.25 -9.90
N GLN A 209 17.38 -0.26 -10.36
CA GLN A 209 17.19 -1.69 -10.63
C GLN A 209 17.97 -2.18 -11.87
N GLY A 210 18.27 -1.29 -12.82
CA GLY A 210 19.09 -1.61 -14.00
C GLY A 210 20.50 -2.11 -13.69
N ARG A 211 21.08 -1.81 -12.52
CA ARG A 211 22.41 -2.31 -12.10
C ARG A 211 22.43 -3.78 -11.65
N GLY A 212 21.28 -4.40 -11.34
CA GLY A 212 21.24 -5.70 -10.67
C GLY A 212 21.05 -6.93 -11.57
N ALA A 213 20.76 -6.75 -12.86
CA ALA A 213 20.38 -7.86 -13.75
C ALA A 213 21.56 -8.50 -14.49
N GLU A 214 22.73 -7.86 -14.56
CA GLU A 214 23.86 -8.32 -15.39
C GLU A 214 24.95 -9.04 -14.59
N GLN A 215 24.86 -9.11 -13.26
CA GLN A 215 25.91 -9.66 -12.39
C GLN A 215 25.60 -11.06 -11.82
N ALA A 216 24.63 -11.75 -12.40
CA ALA A 216 24.20 -13.09 -11.99
C ALA A 216 24.28 -14.13 -13.13
N GLY A 217 25.31 -14.03 -13.98
CA GLY A 217 25.67 -15.05 -14.97
C GLY A 217 27.12 -15.46 -14.78
N ASP A 218 27.36 -16.40 -13.88
CA ASP A 218 28.64 -17.10 -13.71
C ASP A 218 28.56 -18.43 -14.48
N GLY A 219 29.56 -18.74 -15.31
CA GLY A 219 29.66 -20.03 -16.01
C GLY A 219 30.48 -20.02 -17.29
N ASP A 220 31.79 -20.23 -17.13
CA ASP A 220 32.75 -20.90 -18.03
C ASP A 220 32.75 -20.60 -19.54
N GLY A 221 33.83 -19.96 -19.99
CA GLY A 221 34.24 -19.93 -21.39
C GLY A 221 35.64 -19.33 -21.56
N ASP A 222 36.66 -20.19 -21.51
CA ASP A 222 37.99 -19.89 -22.04
C ASP A 222 37.88 -19.42 -23.50
N GLY A 223 38.48 -18.27 -23.84
CA GLY A 223 38.49 -17.81 -25.24
C GLY A 223 38.93 -16.36 -25.42
N ASP A 224 40.24 -16.16 -25.39
CA ASP A 224 41.06 -15.17 -26.11
C ASP A 224 40.38 -14.08 -26.99
N GLY A 225 40.89 -12.85 -26.87
CA GLY A 225 40.99 -11.94 -28.01
C GLY A 225 40.06 -10.72 -28.06
N SER A 226 40.50 -9.62 -27.41
CA SER A 226 40.39 -8.23 -27.92
C SER A 226 39.02 -7.67 -28.31
N SER A 227 38.42 -6.81 -27.48
CA SER A 227 37.62 -5.65 -27.94
C SER A 227 37.44 -4.57 -26.85
N SER A 228 37.90 -3.36 -27.19
CA SER A 228 37.68 -1.99 -26.66
C SER A 228 37.09 -1.72 -25.26
N PRO A 229 37.78 -0.91 -24.42
CA PRO A 229 37.19 -0.26 -23.26
C PRO A 229 36.44 1.01 -23.72
N GLY A 230 35.14 0.92 -24.00
CA GLY A 230 34.39 2.10 -24.48
C GLY A 230 32.90 2.14 -24.15
N GLU A 231 32.18 1.01 -24.22
CA GLU A 231 30.70 1.07 -24.21
C GLU A 231 30.03 0.86 -22.84
N TYR A 232 30.76 0.37 -21.83
CA TYR A 232 30.16 0.10 -20.51
C TYR A 232 30.06 1.33 -19.59
N GLN A 233 30.77 2.42 -19.90
CA GLN A 233 30.83 3.62 -19.06
C GLN A 233 29.68 4.61 -19.37
N GLU A 234 29.27 4.73 -20.64
CA GLU A 234 28.30 5.74 -21.09
C GLU A 234 26.89 5.53 -20.52
N SER A 235 26.46 4.27 -20.35
CA SER A 235 25.11 3.97 -19.82
C SER A 235 24.98 4.26 -18.32
N ALA A 236 26.06 4.10 -17.55
CA ALA A 236 26.04 4.33 -16.10
C ALA A 236 26.04 5.83 -15.76
N GLU A 237 26.79 6.64 -16.50
CA GLU A 237 26.83 8.09 -16.33
C GLU A 237 25.52 8.75 -16.78
N GLY A 238 24.91 8.27 -17.87
CA GLY A 238 23.61 8.76 -18.34
C GLY A 238 22.46 8.53 -17.33
N ASP A 239 22.51 7.43 -16.58
CA ASP A 239 21.50 7.08 -15.57
C ASP A 239 21.64 7.91 -14.29
N GLU A 240 22.87 8.23 -13.88
CA GLU A 240 23.12 9.15 -12.77
C GLU A 240 22.72 10.59 -13.12
N CYS A 241 23.02 11.03 -14.35
CA CYS A 241 22.58 12.34 -14.85
C CYS A 241 21.05 12.45 -14.89
N THR A 242 20.37 11.43 -15.42
CA THR A 242 18.90 11.39 -15.49
C THR A 242 18.25 11.38 -14.10
N ALA A 243 18.83 10.64 -13.15
CA ALA A 243 18.39 10.67 -11.76
C ALA A 243 18.57 12.06 -11.13
N GLY A 244 19.70 12.73 -11.42
CA GLY A 244 19.98 14.09 -10.95
C GLY A 244 18.94 15.11 -11.43
N LEU A 245 18.48 15.02 -12.67
CA LEU A 245 17.41 15.88 -13.20
C LEU A 245 16.07 15.65 -12.48
N LEU A 246 15.68 14.40 -12.25
CA LEU A 246 14.45 14.07 -11.53
C LEU A 246 14.52 14.52 -10.05
N LEU A 247 15.68 14.35 -9.41
CA LEU A 247 15.89 14.78 -8.04
C LEU A 247 15.90 16.31 -7.91
N SER A 248 16.56 17.03 -8.82
CA SER A 248 16.56 18.50 -8.82
C SER A 248 15.18 19.08 -9.13
N TRP A 249 14.40 18.44 -10.00
CA TRP A 249 12.98 18.79 -10.20
C TRP A 249 12.17 18.60 -8.91
N LEU A 250 12.37 17.48 -8.21
CA LEU A 250 11.62 17.16 -7.00
C LEU A 250 12.00 18.09 -5.83
N LEU A 251 13.30 18.22 -5.56
CA LEU A 251 13.86 18.97 -4.43
C LEU A 251 13.90 20.49 -4.68
N GLY A 252 13.78 20.95 -5.92
CA GLY A 252 13.78 22.37 -6.27
C GLY A 252 12.52 23.14 -5.82
N ASN A 253 11.49 22.45 -5.32
CA ASN A 253 10.29 23.08 -4.76
C ASN A 253 9.86 22.35 -3.48
N GLN A 254 9.92 23.05 -2.34
CA GLN A 254 9.63 22.48 -1.03
C GLN A 254 8.18 21.99 -0.89
N GLU A 255 7.19 22.73 -1.39
CA GLU A 255 5.78 22.33 -1.34
C GLU A 255 5.56 21.06 -2.16
N ARG A 256 6.16 20.98 -3.35
CA ARG A 256 6.13 19.79 -4.20
C ARG A 256 6.75 18.59 -3.51
N PHE A 257 7.90 18.76 -2.88
CA PHE A 257 8.59 17.69 -2.15
C PHE A 257 7.78 17.23 -0.94
N SER A 258 7.19 18.15 -0.18
CA SER A 258 6.30 17.81 0.94
C SER A 258 5.10 16.99 0.47
N ALA A 259 4.40 17.45 -0.58
CA ALA A 259 3.28 16.74 -1.18
C ALA A 259 3.67 15.36 -1.69
N PHE A 260 4.85 15.23 -2.32
CA PHE A 260 5.41 13.95 -2.74
C PHE A 260 5.58 12.99 -1.55
N CYS A 261 6.22 13.44 -0.47
CA CYS A 261 6.44 12.64 0.74
C CYS A 261 5.13 12.29 1.46
N LEU A 262 4.06 13.09 1.30
CA LEU A 262 2.74 12.80 1.83
C LEU A 262 1.96 11.79 0.98
N CYS A 263 2.08 11.85 -0.35
CA CYS A 263 1.32 11.00 -1.26
C CYS A 263 1.97 9.63 -1.51
N VAL A 264 3.29 9.51 -1.38
CA VAL A 264 4.03 8.28 -1.70
C VAL A 264 4.08 7.34 -0.48
N PRO A 265 3.85 6.01 -0.66
CA PRO A 265 3.95 5.05 0.45
C PRO A 265 5.34 5.02 1.10
N CYS A 266 5.40 4.83 2.42
CA CYS A 266 6.65 4.86 3.20
C CYS A 266 7.72 3.87 2.68
N SER A 267 7.29 2.73 2.12
CA SER A 267 8.19 1.71 1.58
C SER A 267 8.95 2.18 0.34
N HIS A 268 8.30 2.98 -0.51
CA HIS A 268 8.93 3.56 -1.69
C HIS A 268 9.86 4.70 -1.29
N LEU A 269 9.46 5.54 -0.32
CA LEU A 269 10.32 6.59 0.22
C LEU A 269 11.57 6.01 0.87
N ALA A 270 11.45 4.94 1.66
CA ALA A 270 12.59 4.25 2.26
C ALA A 270 13.51 3.63 1.20
N PHE A 271 12.94 3.00 0.16
CA PHE A 271 13.73 2.49 -0.96
C PHE A 271 14.52 3.63 -1.64
N LEU A 272 13.86 4.73 -2.01
CA LEU A 272 14.51 5.86 -2.67
C LEU A 272 15.56 6.52 -1.77
N ALA A 273 15.26 6.73 -0.48
CA ALA A 273 16.21 7.31 0.47
C ALA A 273 17.45 6.41 0.65
N GLY A 274 17.29 5.08 0.58
CA GLY A 274 18.42 4.15 0.63
C GLY A 274 19.33 4.19 -0.60
N HIS A 275 18.87 4.73 -1.73
CA HIS A 275 19.61 4.78 -2.98
C HIS A 275 20.05 6.19 -3.41
N TYR A 276 19.45 7.24 -2.82
CA TYR A 276 19.69 8.63 -3.18
C TYR A 276 19.89 9.48 -1.90
N SER A 277 21.15 9.77 -1.58
CA SER A 277 21.54 10.48 -0.34
C SER A 277 20.92 11.88 -0.23
N GLN A 278 20.82 12.62 -1.34
CA GLN A 278 20.19 13.94 -1.40
C GLN A 278 18.69 13.89 -1.03
N LEU A 279 18.00 12.83 -1.44
CA LEU A 279 16.61 12.61 -1.07
C LEU A 279 16.50 12.21 0.40
N CYS A 280 17.41 11.35 0.87
CA CYS A 280 17.45 10.93 2.27
C CYS A 280 17.63 12.11 3.23
N SER A 281 18.62 12.98 3.00
CA SER A 281 18.86 14.15 3.84
C SER A 281 17.64 15.08 3.87
N SER A 282 17.13 15.44 2.70
CA SER A 282 15.97 16.33 2.58
C SER A 282 14.72 15.72 3.23
N TYR A 283 14.52 14.41 3.13
CA TYR A 283 13.38 13.73 3.73
C TYR A 283 13.49 13.66 5.25
N LEU A 284 14.68 13.40 5.80
CA LEU A 284 14.92 13.43 7.24
C LEU A 284 14.72 14.84 7.81
N ASP A 285 15.17 15.88 7.11
CA ASP A 285 14.94 17.27 7.51
C ASP A 285 13.45 17.62 7.53
N LEU A 286 12.70 17.15 6.53
CA LEU A 286 11.25 17.32 6.45
C LEU A 286 10.52 16.60 7.60
N LEU A 287 10.86 15.33 7.86
CA LEU A 287 10.32 14.57 9.00
C LEU A 287 10.65 15.23 10.34
N THR A 288 11.85 15.80 10.45
CA THR A 288 12.27 16.57 11.62
C THR A 288 11.38 17.79 11.80
N GLY A 289 11.14 18.55 10.73
CA GLY A 289 10.22 19.69 10.74
C GLY A 289 8.82 19.32 11.21
N TRP A 290 8.24 18.26 10.66
CA TRP A 290 6.92 17.77 11.05
C TRP A 290 6.87 17.26 12.49
N GLY A 291 7.90 16.54 12.95
CA GLY A 291 7.95 16.04 14.33
C GLY A 291 8.04 17.15 15.37
N ARG A 292 8.76 18.25 15.08
CA ARG A 292 8.84 19.43 15.97
C ARG A 292 7.49 20.13 16.18
N GLN A 293 6.54 19.94 15.27
CA GLN A 293 5.19 20.50 15.37
C GLN A 293 4.26 19.66 16.25
N LEU A 294 4.71 18.49 16.74
CA LEU A 294 3.95 17.69 17.68
C LEU A 294 4.21 18.16 19.12
N HIS A 295 3.17 18.11 19.95
CA HIS A 295 3.27 18.32 21.39
C HIS A 295 2.73 17.11 22.13
N TYR A 296 3.25 16.86 23.32
CA TYR A 296 2.79 15.75 24.14
C TYR A 296 1.55 16.14 24.94
N ASP A 297 0.46 15.39 24.80
CA ASP A 297 -0.72 15.52 25.65
C ASP A 297 -0.60 14.55 26.84
N PRO A 298 -0.35 15.05 28.07
CA PRO A 298 -0.19 14.20 29.24
C PRO A 298 -1.50 13.50 29.68
N LEU A 299 -2.66 14.01 29.28
CA LEU A 299 -3.96 13.40 29.61
C LEU A 299 -4.23 12.18 28.74
N GLN A 300 -3.80 12.25 27.47
CA GLN A 300 -3.98 11.16 26.50
C GLN A 300 -2.74 10.25 26.40
N GLY A 301 -1.62 10.67 26.97
CA GLY A 301 -0.35 9.94 26.96
C GLY A 301 0.26 9.80 25.56
N ARG A 302 -0.03 10.74 24.64
CA ARG A 302 0.37 10.65 23.22
C ARG A 302 0.77 12.00 22.63
N TRP A 303 1.57 11.93 21.57
CA TRP A 303 1.92 13.10 20.75
C TRP A 303 0.75 13.49 19.85
N VAL A 304 0.38 14.77 19.87
CA VAL A 304 -0.74 15.36 19.14
C VAL A 304 -0.28 16.59 18.36
N LYS A 305 -1.04 16.93 17.30
CA LYS A 305 -0.78 18.10 16.44
C LYS A 305 -0.96 19.39 17.24
N SER A 306 0.06 20.26 17.27
CA SER A 306 -0.01 21.59 17.92
C SER A 306 -1.13 22.47 17.37
N CYS A 307 -1.36 22.44 16.06
CA CYS A 307 -2.50 23.06 15.39
C CYS A 307 -2.97 22.14 14.27
N LEU A 308 -4.30 21.98 14.11
CA LEU A 308 -4.90 21.14 13.07
C LEU A 308 -4.50 21.57 11.65
N ASP A 309 -4.23 22.86 11.47
CA ASP A 309 -3.92 23.46 10.16
C ASP A 309 -2.41 23.54 9.83
N GLN A 310 -1.53 23.35 10.81
CA GLN A 310 -0.06 23.49 10.61
C GLN A 310 0.69 22.17 10.59
N ALA A 311 0.24 21.17 11.37
CA ALA A 311 0.94 19.90 11.43
C ALA A 311 0.47 18.98 10.30
N GLU A 312 1.36 18.74 9.34
CA GLU A 312 1.07 17.89 8.18
C GLU A 312 0.88 16.41 8.57
N LEU A 313 1.58 15.93 9.61
CA LEU A 313 1.53 14.52 10.05
C LEU A 313 0.99 14.29 11.46
N SER A 314 0.30 13.16 11.64
CA SER A 314 0.03 12.60 12.97
C SER A 314 1.25 11.87 13.53
N TRP A 315 1.24 11.62 14.84
CA TRP A 315 2.27 10.80 15.51
C TRP A 315 2.41 9.41 14.87
N GLU A 316 1.30 8.76 14.54
CA GLU A 316 1.28 7.42 13.95
C GLU A 316 1.95 7.40 12.57
N GLU A 317 1.68 8.42 11.75
CA GLU A 317 2.28 8.55 10.42
C GLU A 317 3.79 8.83 10.49
N LEU A 318 4.20 9.71 11.41
CA LEU A 318 5.62 9.99 11.66
C LEU A 318 6.35 8.73 12.12
N ARG A 319 5.76 8.00 13.09
CA ARG A 319 6.28 6.74 13.60
C ARG A 319 6.42 5.69 12.51
N GLU A 320 5.38 5.50 11.69
CA GLU A 320 5.42 4.54 10.58
C GLU A 320 6.56 4.86 9.60
N ARG A 321 6.75 6.14 9.26
CA ARG A 321 7.82 6.57 8.35
C ARG A 321 9.20 6.27 8.88
N PHE A 322 9.49 6.58 10.15
CA PHE A 322 10.77 6.25 10.78
C PHE A 322 10.99 4.73 10.90
N ILE A 323 9.93 3.96 11.20
CA ILE A 323 10.01 2.49 11.18
C ILE A 323 10.38 1.99 9.78
N CYS A 324 9.74 2.49 8.72
CA CYS A 324 10.04 2.08 7.34
C CYS A 324 11.49 2.43 6.96
N LEU A 325 12.01 3.60 7.37
CA LEU A 325 13.41 4.00 7.16
C LEU A 325 14.39 3.06 7.88
N CYS A 326 14.12 2.72 9.14
CA CYS A 326 14.97 1.82 9.91
C CYS A 326 14.87 0.34 9.48
N GLN A 327 13.84 -0.03 8.72
CA GLN A 327 13.70 -1.33 8.06
C GLN A 327 14.36 -1.38 6.68
N GLY A 328 14.89 -0.25 6.19
CA GLY A 328 15.58 -0.16 4.90
C GLY A 328 16.99 -0.78 4.90
N SER A 329 17.85 -0.28 4.01
CA SER A 329 19.26 -0.73 3.95
C SER A 329 20.00 -0.43 5.26
N THR A 330 21.09 -1.16 5.53
CA THR A 330 21.90 -0.96 6.74
C THR A 330 22.40 0.48 6.85
N ALA A 331 22.91 1.05 5.75
CA ALA A 331 23.34 2.44 5.69
C ALA A 331 22.20 3.43 6.00
N LEU A 332 21.00 3.20 5.43
CA LEU A 332 19.84 4.06 5.69
C LEU A 332 19.40 3.98 7.16
N LYS A 333 19.40 2.78 7.73
CA LYS A 333 19.07 2.56 9.14
C LYS A 333 20.04 3.30 10.06
N GLU A 334 21.34 3.14 9.84
CA GLU A 334 22.38 3.82 10.64
C GLU A 334 22.26 5.34 10.53
N GLN A 335 22.08 5.86 9.33
CA GLN A 335 21.88 7.29 9.12
C GLN A 335 20.62 7.82 9.83
N THR A 336 19.52 7.07 9.77
CA THR A 336 18.25 7.44 10.42
C THR A 336 18.38 7.40 11.95
N GLN A 337 19.05 6.37 12.49
CA GLN A 337 19.29 6.26 13.92
C GLN A 337 20.21 7.37 14.43
N ALA A 338 21.30 7.66 13.72
CA ALA A 338 22.20 8.76 14.06
C ALA A 338 21.48 10.12 14.04
N ALA A 339 20.60 10.36 13.06
CA ALA A 339 19.78 11.57 13.01
C ALA A 339 18.83 11.67 14.22
N LEU A 340 18.15 10.59 14.59
CA LEU A 340 17.27 10.57 15.76
C LEU A 340 18.04 10.77 17.08
N GLU A 341 19.23 10.18 17.22
CA GLU A 341 20.09 10.40 18.39
C GLU A 341 20.56 11.85 18.49
N LEU A 342 20.96 12.45 17.36
CA LEU A 342 21.30 13.87 17.30
C LEU A 342 20.12 14.75 17.74
N LEU A 343 18.90 14.47 17.27
CA LEU A 343 17.72 15.23 17.67
C LEU A 343 17.36 15.03 19.15
N ARG A 344 17.51 13.81 19.67
CA ARG A 344 17.33 13.53 21.10
C ARG A 344 18.30 14.31 21.97
N THR A 345 19.58 14.37 21.56
CA THR A 345 20.60 15.12 22.31
C THR A 345 20.34 16.63 22.25
N GLN A 346 19.86 17.16 21.13
CA GLN A 346 19.43 18.56 21.02
C GLN A 346 18.28 18.91 21.97
N ASP A 347 17.36 17.96 22.19
CA ASP A 347 16.25 18.11 23.14
C ASP A 347 16.67 17.91 24.61
N GLY A 348 17.95 17.63 24.91
CA GLY A 348 18.45 17.49 26.28
C GLY A 348 18.68 16.05 26.76
N ASP A 349 18.70 15.08 25.84
CA ASP A 349 18.98 13.65 26.11
C ASP A 349 18.05 13.00 27.16
N PHE A 350 16.81 13.49 27.23
CA PHE A 350 15.80 12.92 28.12
C PHE A 350 15.51 11.46 27.78
N ARG A 351 15.40 10.61 28.81
CA ARG A 351 15.05 9.19 28.69
C ARG A 351 13.61 8.86 29.08
N VAL A 352 12.85 9.88 29.50
CA VAL A 352 11.47 9.74 29.98
C VAL A 352 10.50 10.02 28.83
N ARG A 353 9.42 9.22 28.77
CA ARG A 353 8.38 9.37 27.74
C ARG A 353 7.68 10.73 27.81
N GLY A 354 7.35 11.29 26.65
CA GLY A 354 6.58 12.51 26.52
C GLY A 354 7.33 13.82 26.73
N LEU A 355 8.64 13.78 26.99
CA LEU A 355 9.48 14.98 27.06
C LEU A 355 10.10 15.34 25.71
N SER A 356 10.46 14.34 24.91
CA SER A 356 11.00 14.52 23.56
C SER A 356 10.38 13.51 22.61
N VAL A 357 9.91 14.00 21.47
CA VAL A 357 9.31 13.19 20.41
C VAL A 357 10.33 12.20 19.84
N TRP A 358 11.61 12.59 19.81
CA TRP A 358 12.71 11.76 19.32
C TRP A 358 13.08 10.66 20.29
N THR A 359 13.04 10.92 21.61
CA THR A 359 13.20 9.86 22.63
C THR A 359 12.13 8.79 22.45
N ASP A 360 10.87 9.20 22.28
CA ASP A 360 9.75 8.28 22.12
C ASP A 360 9.85 7.48 20.82
N LEU A 361 10.26 8.11 19.72
CA LEU A 361 10.51 7.43 18.45
C LEU A 361 11.65 6.41 18.57
N LEU A 362 12.76 6.75 19.21
CA LEU A 362 13.90 5.84 19.41
C LEU A 362 13.51 4.62 20.23
N MET A 363 12.69 4.79 21.26
CA MET A 363 12.17 3.67 22.05
C MET A 363 11.31 2.73 21.18
N GLU A 364 10.40 3.28 20.39
CA GLU A 364 9.51 2.49 19.53
C GLU A 364 10.25 1.77 18.39
N VAL A 365 11.19 2.46 17.74
CA VAL A 365 12.02 1.89 16.66
C VAL A 365 12.99 0.84 17.23
N GLY A 366 13.57 1.08 18.40
CA GLY A 366 14.48 0.14 19.07
C GLY A 366 13.80 -1.16 19.50
N SER A 367 12.57 -1.10 20.00
CA SER A 367 11.79 -2.28 20.39
C SER A 367 11.47 -3.22 19.22
N SER A 368 11.28 -2.68 18.00
CA SER A 368 10.97 -3.49 16.82
C SER A 368 12.12 -4.40 16.33
N CYS A 369 13.36 -4.19 16.79
CA CYS A 369 14.51 -5.03 16.47
C CYS A 369 14.71 -6.22 17.42
N VAL A 370 14.06 -6.25 18.59
CA VAL A 370 14.29 -7.30 19.61
C VAL A 370 13.39 -8.52 19.39
N ASP A 371 12.23 -8.34 18.77
CA ASP A 371 11.22 -9.41 18.62
C ASP A 371 11.53 -10.47 17.55
N THR A 372 12.61 -10.34 16.77
CA THR A 372 13.02 -11.34 15.77
C THR A 372 14.16 -12.25 16.20
N LYS A 373 14.73 -12.08 17.40
CA LYS A 373 15.81 -12.95 17.92
C LYS A 373 15.38 -13.95 18.99
N ALA A 374 14.10 -13.99 19.39
CA ALA A 374 13.65 -14.79 20.53
C ALA A 374 12.98 -16.14 20.21
N THR A 375 12.93 -16.58 18.94
CA THR A 375 12.46 -17.93 18.59
C THR A 375 13.54 -18.69 17.81
N GLY A 376 14.48 -19.27 18.54
CA GLY A 376 15.60 -20.01 17.95
C GLY A 376 16.54 -20.55 19.01
N LYS A 377 16.00 -21.30 19.98
CA LYS A 377 16.72 -22.34 20.70
C LYS A 377 15.80 -23.52 20.91
#